data_AF-A0A178ILZ1-F1
#
_entry.id   AF-A0A178ILZ1-F1
#
_cell.length_a   1.000
_cell.length_b   1.000
_cell.length_c   1.000
_cell.angle_alpha   90.00
_cell.angle_beta   90.00
_cell.angle_gamma   90.00
#
_symmetry.space_group_name_H-M   'P 1'
#
loop_
_entity.id
_entity.type
_entity.pdbx_description
1 polymer ?
#
loop_
_entity_poly.entity_id
_entity_poly.type
_entity_poly.pdbx_seq_one_letter_code
_entity_poly.pdbx_strand_id
1 'polypeptide(L)'
;MTAPAASVQPDLVTVNIDGHELAVPRGTNMIEAARLVGVDIPHYCYHPKLAVVGNCRMCLVEMGLPAVDPATKQPLVDPATGRQKINWMPRPQIGCGTNATPGLHIRTNSPLVKDCREGVTEFLLINHPLDCPICDQAGECHLQEQATAYGRGYSRFVEQKNVKPKRTQLGPRVMLDDERCILCSRCIRFSRDIAKQDVLGFIDRGSYSTLTCHPGHQLEHNYSLNTVDICPVGALTSTDFRFKMRVWFLKQTNSIDTESSAGVNTTVWSREGQIYRITPRRNDDVNDTWMPDSGRVLYKQVRAENRLTAIKVNGQPASLDAAIAAAAELLKTAAPGPQSQIVNRKSEIVNSLALVASTRSTVEEQYLAKKLADALALPAAARHLPAHLAEGDGLLLTADRSPNTRGALLTGLADKLPSPALATLAADIDSGRIDTLLVINEDLTAAGLTAAQLARVRLIYIGTHANPTSDAAQIVLPARTVFEKNGSFINQQFRLQRFEQAIPGLAGTTDDLVLLARLLAAAENRPDTESGINAIWRRLAADAPVFAGIEYATISAGGLPLVPGTLARLAFPEGESLHYKTTATTAAP
;
A
#
# COMPACT_ATOMS: atom_id res chain seq x y z
N MET A 1 3.89 34.55 -6.34
CA MET A 1 4.68 33.88 -7.39
C MET A 1 6.05 33.56 -6.81
N THR A 2 6.19 32.39 -6.21
CA THR A 2 7.49 31.87 -5.76
C THR A 2 8.20 31.25 -6.95
N ALA A 3 9.45 31.65 -7.19
CA ALA A 3 10.27 31.13 -8.27
C ALA A 3 10.33 29.58 -8.23
N PRO A 4 10.30 28.90 -9.39
CA PRO A 4 10.50 27.46 -9.41
C PRO A 4 11.88 27.16 -8.80
N ALA A 5 11.93 26.20 -7.87
CA ALA A 5 13.19 25.68 -7.37
C ALA A 5 14.06 25.29 -8.56
N ALA A 6 15.24 25.89 -8.68
CA ALA A 6 16.19 25.57 -9.75
C ALA A 6 16.40 24.05 -9.76
N SER A 7 16.10 23.40 -10.88
CA SER A 7 16.39 21.99 -11.06
C SER A 7 17.90 21.82 -10.96
N VAL A 8 18.36 21.24 -9.85
CA VAL A 8 19.74 20.81 -9.70
C VAL A 8 19.98 19.81 -10.83
N GLN A 9 20.74 20.21 -11.86
CA GLN A 9 21.14 19.29 -12.90
C GLN A 9 21.91 18.14 -12.23
N PRO A 10 21.52 16.88 -12.47
CA PRO A 10 22.21 15.76 -11.85
C PRO A 10 23.67 15.77 -12.32
N ASP A 11 24.60 15.65 -11.37
CA ASP A 11 26.03 15.44 -11.67
C ASP A 11 26.18 14.03 -12.26
N LEU A 12 26.22 13.97 -13.60
CA LEU A 12 26.28 12.72 -14.34
C LEU A 12 27.73 12.31 -14.60
N VAL A 13 27.99 11.01 -14.49
CA VAL A 13 29.26 10.39 -14.85
C VAL A 13 29.04 9.34 -15.94
N THR A 14 29.90 9.34 -16.96
CA THR A 14 29.86 8.33 -18.03
C THR A 14 30.56 7.06 -17.58
N VAL A 15 29.84 5.95 -17.69
CA VAL A 15 30.33 4.59 -17.43
C VAL A 15 30.05 3.70 -18.64
N ASN A 16 30.79 2.60 -18.75
CA ASN A 16 30.61 1.58 -19.78
C ASN A 16 30.25 0.24 -19.12
N ILE A 17 29.14 -0.35 -19.55
CA ILE A 17 28.65 -1.63 -19.04
C ILE A 17 28.52 -2.59 -20.22
N ASP A 18 29.37 -3.63 -20.23
CA ASP A 18 29.40 -4.63 -21.30
C ASP A 18 29.48 -4.03 -22.72
N GLY A 19 30.17 -2.89 -22.87
CA GLY A 19 30.31 -2.17 -24.12
C GLY A 19 29.28 -1.05 -24.35
N HIS A 20 28.23 -0.96 -23.53
CA HIS A 20 27.25 0.12 -23.59
C HIS A 20 27.68 1.32 -22.74
N GLU A 21 27.90 2.47 -23.38
CA GLU A 21 28.13 3.73 -22.66
C GLU A 21 26.80 4.33 -22.18
N LEU A 22 26.75 4.71 -20.90
CA LEU A 22 25.64 5.47 -20.36
C LEU A 22 26.11 6.52 -19.35
N ALA A 23 25.34 7.60 -19.25
CA ALA A 23 25.51 8.60 -18.20
C ALA A 23 24.59 8.27 -17.02
N VAL A 24 25.15 8.14 -15.83
CA VAL A 24 24.40 7.88 -14.59
C VAL A 24 24.69 8.95 -13.55
N PRO A 25 23.76 9.22 -12.62
CA PRO A 25 24.07 10.06 -11.47
C PRO A 25 25.30 9.57 -10.71
N ARG A 26 26.16 10.51 -10.28
CA ARG A 26 27.29 10.18 -9.43
C ARG A 26 26.80 9.47 -8.17
N GLY A 27 27.48 8.38 -7.81
CA GLY A 27 27.13 7.57 -6.65
C GLY A 27 26.18 6.40 -6.95
N THR A 28 25.61 6.31 -8.16
CA THR A 28 24.89 5.10 -8.59
C THR A 28 25.83 3.89 -8.54
N ASN A 29 25.42 2.83 -7.87
CA ASN A 29 26.23 1.60 -7.80
C ASN A 29 26.09 0.78 -9.10
N MET A 30 27.01 -0.17 -9.31
CA MET A 30 27.05 -0.94 -10.55
C MET A 30 25.86 -1.86 -10.77
N ILE A 31 25.16 -2.32 -9.72
CA ILE A 31 23.92 -3.09 -9.88
C ILE A 31 22.84 -2.21 -10.52
N GLU A 32 22.67 -0.99 -10.02
CA GLU A 32 21.67 -0.06 -10.53
C GLU A 32 22.04 0.49 -11.90
N ALA A 33 23.31 0.82 -12.13
CA ALA A 33 23.78 1.27 -13.43
C ALA A 33 23.59 0.18 -14.51
N ALA A 34 23.91 -1.08 -14.20
CA ALA A 34 23.72 -2.20 -15.13
C ALA A 34 22.24 -2.43 -15.48
N ARG A 35 21.35 -2.25 -14.50
CA ARG A 35 19.90 -2.36 -14.73
C ARG A 35 19.39 -1.35 -15.77
N LEU A 36 19.98 -0.16 -15.86
CA LEU A 36 19.57 0.86 -16.85
C LEU A 36 19.83 0.44 -18.30
N VAL A 37 20.75 -0.49 -18.54
CA VAL A 37 21.01 -1.09 -19.86
C VAL A 37 20.45 -2.51 -19.99
N GLY A 38 19.54 -2.90 -19.10
CA GLY A 38 18.87 -4.21 -19.14
C GLY A 38 19.74 -5.38 -18.65
N VAL A 39 20.87 -5.11 -18.01
CA VAL A 39 21.75 -6.14 -17.44
C VAL A 39 21.42 -6.35 -15.97
N ASP A 40 20.94 -7.54 -15.60
CA ASP A 40 20.69 -7.89 -14.20
C ASP A 40 21.92 -8.57 -13.57
N ILE A 41 22.45 -7.94 -12.51
CA ILE A 41 23.57 -8.48 -11.73
C ILE A 41 22.99 -9.22 -10.51
N PRO A 42 23.24 -10.53 -10.36
CA PRO A 42 22.65 -11.31 -9.28
C PRO A 42 23.16 -10.85 -7.90
N HIS A 43 22.27 -10.82 -6.92
CA HIS A 43 22.58 -10.34 -5.58
C HIS A 43 21.62 -10.91 -4.52
N TYR A 44 22.12 -11.04 -3.30
CA TYR A 44 21.32 -11.45 -2.13
C TYR A 44 21.30 -10.45 -1.00
N CYS A 45 22.42 -9.81 -0.65
CA CYS A 45 22.45 -8.86 0.46
C CYS A 45 22.07 -7.45 0.04
N TYR A 46 22.33 -7.07 -1.22
CA TYR A 46 21.96 -5.75 -1.73
C TYR A 46 20.43 -5.58 -1.73
N HIS A 47 19.96 -4.42 -1.31
CA HIS A 47 18.56 -4.03 -1.41
C HIS A 47 18.56 -2.50 -1.57
N PRO A 48 17.82 -1.93 -2.55
CA PRO A 48 17.94 -0.50 -2.89
C PRO A 48 17.59 0.45 -1.75
N LYS A 49 16.82 -0.03 -0.76
CA LYS A 49 16.38 0.75 0.40
C LYS A 49 17.08 0.37 1.71
N LEU A 50 18.21 -0.35 1.65
CA LEU A 50 19.04 -0.70 2.82
C LEU A 50 20.51 -0.36 2.58
N ALA A 51 21.25 -0.09 3.64
CA ALA A 51 22.68 0.20 3.58
C ALA A 51 23.48 -0.94 2.92
N VAL A 52 24.50 -0.62 2.11
CA VAL A 52 25.33 -1.61 1.41
C VAL A 52 26.30 -2.30 2.38
N VAL A 53 26.43 -3.64 2.29
CA VAL A 53 27.31 -4.44 3.16
C VAL A 53 28.27 -5.38 2.43
N GLY A 54 27.91 -5.86 1.23
CA GLY A 54 28.77 -6.76 0.44
C GLY A 54 28.93 -8.18 0.97
N ASN A 55 28.15 -8.63 1.96
CA ASN A 55 28.30 -9.95 2.60
C ASN A 55 28.25 -11.15 1.65
N CYS A 56 27.33 -11.12 0.66
CA CYS A 56 27.02 -12.31 -0.15
C CYS A 56 27.96 -12.56 -1.33
N ARG A 57 28.71 -11.55 -1.79
CA ARG A 57 29.60 -11.60 -2.97
C ARG A 57 28.98 -12.10 -4.30
N MET A 58 27.67 -12.26 -4.39
CA MET A 58 27.02 -12.74 -5.64
C MET A 58 27.10 -11.71 -6.79
N CYS A 59 27.20 -10.43 -6.45
CA CYS A 59 27.26 -9.31 -7.41
C CYS A 59 28.66 -9.03 -7.97
N LEU A 60 29.58 -9.99 -7.93
CA LEU A 60 30.94 -9.79 -8.44
C LEU A 60 30.91 -9.46 -9.94
N VAL A 61 31.68 -8.45 -10.32
CA VAL A 61 31.87 -7.97 -11.70
C VAL A 61 33.36 -7.74 -11.96
N GLU A 62 33.77 -7.80 -13.22
CA GLU A 62 35.12 -7.41 -13.62
C GLU A 62 35.13 -5.91 -13.89
N MET A 63 35.93 -5.16 -13.14
CA MET A 63 36.02 -3.71 -13.20
C MET A 63 37.30 -3.29 -13.93
N GLY A 64 37.22 -2.26 -14.75
CA GLY A 64 38.37 -1.67 -15.44
C GLY A 64 38.27 -0.15 -15.53
N LEU A 65 39.42 0.49 -15.71
CA LEU A 65 39.53 1.93 -15.95
C LEU A 65 40.38 2.20 -17.20
N PRO A 66 40.23 3.35 -17.85
CA PRO A 66 40.98 3.67 -19.05
C PRO A 66 42.47 3.79 -18.71
N ALA A 67 43.29 3.09 -19.49
CA ALA A 67 44.71 3.00 -19.27
C ALA A 67 45.39 4.32 -19.65
N VAL A 68 46.30 4.76 -18.79
CA VAL A 68 47.15 5.94 -19.02
C VAL A 68 48.61 5.56 -18.78
N ASP A 69 49.51 6.21 -19.50
CA ASP A 69 50.94 6.07 -19.26
C ASP A 69 51.29 6.65 -17.88
N PRO A 70 51.96 5.89 -16.99
CA PRO A 70 52.27 6.36 -15.64
C PRO A 70 53.13 7.62 -15.60
N ALA A 71 54.04 7.81 -16.56
CA ALA A 71 54.97 8.92 -16.65
C ALA A 71 54.36 10.14 -17.35
N THR A 72 53.70 9.95 -18.49
CA THR A 72 53.21 11.06 -19.32
C THR A 72 51.74 11.41 -19.08
N LYS A 73 50.99 10.56 -18.36
CA LYS A 73 49.53 10.65 -18.14
C LYS A 73 48.70 10.65 -19.43
N GLN A 74 49.29 10.31 -20.57
CA GLN A 74 48.57 10.24 -21.84
C GLN A 74 47.79 8.91 -21.97
N PRO A 75 46.62 8.92 -22.65
CA PRO A 75 45.86 7.70 -22.95
C PRO A 75 46.69 6.65 -23.69
N LEU A 76 46.73 5.42 -23.16
CA LEU A 76 47.30 4.29 -23.90
C LEU A 76 46.24 3.74 -24.85
N VAL A 77 46.54 3.73 -26.15
CA VAL A 77 45.62 3.26 -27.18
C VAL A 77 45.93 1.81 -27.53
N ASP A 78 44.89 1.00 -27.71
CA ASP A 78 45.00 -0.36 -28.24
C ASP A 78 45.25 -0.29 -29.76
N PRO A 79 46.41 -0.78 -30.26
CA PRO A 79 46.74 -0.73 -31.69
C PRO A 79 45.75 -1.46 -32.59
N ALA A 80 45.04 -2.47 -32.08
CA ALA A 80 44.12 -3.28 -32.87
C ALA A 80 42.74 -2.64 -33.03
N THR A 81 42.28 -1.88 -32.02
CA THR A 81 40.94 -1.27 -32.02
C THR A 81 40.95 0.24 -32.20
N GLY A 82 42.11 0.88 -32.07
CA GLY A 82 42.26 2.33 -32.10
C GLY A 82 41.60 3.05 -30.91
N ARG A 83 41.06 2.30 -29.93
CA ARG A 83 40.39 2.82 -28.74
C ARG A 83 41.35 2.84 -27.55
N GLN A 84 41.07 3.69 -26.55
CA GLN A 84 41.84 3.68 -25.31
C GLN A 84 41.76 2.29 -24.66
N LYS A 85 42.92 1.72 -24.35
CA LYS A 85 43.04 0.43 -23.68
C LYS A 85 42.41 0.52 -22.30
N ILE A 86 41.72 -0.54 -21.86
CA ILE A 86 41.16 -0.64 -20.50
C ILE A 86 42.07 -1.51 -19.64
N ASN A 87 42.48 -0.99 -18.49
CA ASN A 87 43.20 -1.74 -17.46
C ASN A 87 42.18 -2.42 -16.55
N TRP A 88 41.94 -3.71 -16.79
CA TRP A 88 41.07 -4.54 -15.97
C TRP A 88 41.75 -4.90 -14.65
N MET A 89 41.01 -4.81 -13.55
CA MET A 89 41.50 -5.15 -12.22
C MET A 89 41.70 -6.67 -12.10
N PRO A 90 42.78 -7.13 -11.44
CA PRO A 90 43.08 -8.56 -11.35
C PRO A 90 42.09 -9.34 -10.48
N ARG A 91 41.34 -8.65 -9.60
CA ARG A 91 40.32 -9.25 -8.74
C ARG A 91 38.94 -8.65 -9.09
N PRO A 92 37.89 -9.47 -9.14
CA PRO A 92 36.54 -8.97 -9.35
C PRO A 92 36.10 -8.09 -8.17
N GLN A 93 35.28 -7.09 -8.47
CA GLN A 93 34.79 -6.10 -7.51
C GLN A 93 33.30 -6.34 -7.23
N ILE A 94 32.82 -5.91 -6.05
CA ILE A 94 31.40 -6.05 -5.70
C ILE A 94 30.57 -4.96 -6.40
N GLY A 95 29.62 -5.36 -7.25
CA GLY A 95 28.78 -4.39 -7.95
C GLY A 95 27.92 -3.51 -7.01
N CYS A 96 27.55 -4.02 -5.83
CA CYS A 96 26.74 -3.25 -4.88
C CYS A 96 27.50 -2.13 -4.18
N GLY A 97 28.82 -2.27 -4.01
CA GLY A 97 29.66 -1.29 -3.30
C GLY A 97 30.55 -0.46 -4.21
N THR A 98 30.69 -0.86 -5.47
CA THR A 98 31.40 -0.07 -6.48
C THR A 98 30.46 0.99 -7.07
N ASN A 99 30.78 2.25 -6.83
CA ASN A 99 30.02 3.39 -7.35
C ASN A 99 30.54 3.85 -8.72
N ALA A 100 29.66 4.45 -9.51
CA ALA A 100 29.98 5.01 -10.81
C ALA A 100 31.03 6.12 -10.68
N THR A 101 32.11 6.00 -11.45
CA THR A 101 33.17 7.00 -11.59
C THR A 101 33.44 7.24 -13.07
N PRO A 102 33.91 8.44 -13.48
CA PRO A 102 34.20 8.72 -14.88
C PRO A 102 35.12 7.68 -15.52
N GLY A 103 34.72 7.15 -16.68
CA GLY A 103 35.50 6.16 -17.42
C GLY A 103 35.45 4.75 -16.83
N LEU A 104 34.63 4.49 -15.81
CA LEU A 104 34.45 3.15 -15.26
C LEU A 104 33.92 2.19 -16.32
N HIS A 105 34.61 1.09 -16.52
CA HIS A 105 34.19 -0.02 -17.38
C HIS A 105 33.88 -1.23 -16.51
N ILE A 106 32.77 -1.92 -16.77
CA ILE A 106 32.49 -3.21 -16.16
C ILE A 106 32.15 -4.27 -17.21
N ARG A 107 32.56 -5.51 -16.95
CA ARG A 107 32.09 -6.70 -17.64
C ARG A 107 31.32 -7.57 -16.66
N THR A 108 30.13 -8.00 -17.05
CA THR A 108 29.21 -8.78 -16.20
C THR A 108 29.09 -10.24 -16.61
N ASN A 109 29.70 -10.63 -17.74
CA ASN A 109 29.57 -11.97 -18.33
C ASN A 109 30.91 -12.62 -18.71
N SER A 110 32.04 -12.07 -18.28
CA SER A 110 33.37 -12.64 -18.56
C SER A 110 33.56 -14.01 -17.90
N PRO A 111 34.51 -14.84 -18.38
CA PRO A 111 34.80 -16.14 -17.76
C PRO A 111 35.11 -16.02 -16.26
N LEU A 112 35.84 -14.97 -15.84
CA LEU A 112 36.14 -14.69 -14.45
C LEU A 112 34.85 -14.46 -13.63
N VAL A 113 33.93 -13.64 -14.14
CA VAL A 113 32.67 -13.34 -13.44
C VAL A 113 31.78 -14.57 -13.33
N LYS A 114 31.70 -15.39 -14.39
CA LYS A 114 30.93 -16.64 -14.39
C LYS A 114 31.47 -17.61 -13.34
N ASP A 115 32.77 -17.87 -13.33
CA ASP A 115 33.40 -18.77 -12.35
C ASP A 115 33.20 -18.27 -10.90
N CYS A 116 33.29 -16.96 -10.68
CA CYS A 116 33.02 -16.36 -9.36
C CYS A 116 31.56 -16.56 -8.90
N ARG A 117 30.58 -16.36 -9.79
CA ARG A 117 29.16 -16.55 -9.46
C ARG A 117 28.84 -18.02 -9.18
N GLU A 118 29.41 -18.93 -9.96
CA GLU A 118 29.32 -20.37 -9.73
C GLU A 118 29.91 -20.75 -8.37
N GLY A 119 31.11 -20.26 -8.06
CA GLY A 119 31.78 -20.50 -6.78
C GLY A 119 31.02 -19.94 -5.58
N VAL A 120 30.52 -18.71 -5.67
CA VAL A 120 29.69 -18.11 -4.60
C VAL A 120 28.40 -18.89 -4.40
N THR A 121 27.71 -19.25 -5.48
CA THR A 121 26.49 -20.08 -5.42
C THR A 121 26.76 -21.41 -4.74
N GLU A 122 27.87 -22.06 -5.07
CA GLU A 122 28.29 -23.29 -4.41
C GLU A 122 28.49 -23.08 -2.90
N PHE A 123 29.25 -22.06 -2.48
CA PHE A 123 29.44 -21.76 -1.06
C PHE A 123 28.12 -21.49 -0.32
N LEU A 124 27.18 -20.80 -0.96
CA LEU A 124 25.85 -20.56 -0.38
C LEU A 124 25.06 -21.86 -0.20
N LEU A 125 25.20 -22.83 -1.11
CA LEU A 125 24.49 -24.10 -1.10
C LEU A 125 25.16 -25.20 -0.26
N ILE A 126 26.44 -25.05 0.11
CA ILE A 126 27.19 -26.04 0.90
C ILE A 126 26.44 -26.42 2.17
N ASN A 127 26.03 -25.45 2.99
CA ASN A 127 25.31 -25.70 4.24
C ASN A 127 23.80 -25.45 4.15
N HIS A 128 23.29 -25.01 2.98
CA HIS A 128 21.85 -24.84 2.78
C HIS A 128 21.16 -26.22 2.72
N PRO A 129 20.02 -26.41 3.43
CA PRO A 129 19.33 -27.68 3.49
C PRO A 129 18.56 -27.97 2.19
N LEU A 130 18.31 -29.24 1.91
CA LEU A 130 17.46 -29.69 0.80
C LEU A 130 15.97 -29.58 1.14
N ASP A 131 15.57 -28.43 1.67
CA ASP A 131 14.22 -28.16 2.18
C ASP A 131 13.27 -27.67 1.07
N CYS A 132 13.71 -27.46 -0.17
CA CYS A 132 12.91 -26.83 -1.23
C CYS A 132 11.47 -27.36 -1.35
N PRO A 133 11.19 -28.68 -1.27
CA PRO A 133 9.81 -29.18 -1.35
C PRO A 133 8.90 -28.71 -0.19
N ILE A 134 9.47 -28.58 1.01
CA ILE A 134 8.74 -28.20 2.23
C ILE A 134 8.83 -26.70 2.53
N CYS A 135 9.80 -25.99 1.95
CA CYS A 135 10.04 -24.57 2.13
C CYS A 135 8.87 -23.75 1.58
N ASP A 136 8.41 -22.77 2.35
CA ASP A 136 7.29 -21.91 1.96
C ASP A 136 7.65 -20.93 0.83
N GLN A 137 8.89 -20.47 0.81
CA GLN A 137 9.44 -19.57 -0.20
C GLN A 137 9.63 -20.24 -1.57
N ALA A 138 9.42 -21.56 -1.69
CA ALA A 138 9.57 -22.25 -2.96
C ALA A 138 8.71 -21.59 -4.04
N GLY A 139 9.30 -21.30 -5.20
CA GLY A 139 8.64 -20.59 -6.31
C GLY A 139 8.73 -19.07 -6.26
N GLU A 140 9.18 -18.48 -5.15
CA GLU A 140 9.54 -17.07 -5.00
C GLU A 140 10.88 -16.91 -4.25
N CYS A 141 11.75 -17.91 -4.37
CA CYS A 141 13.03 -17.98 -3.70
C CYS A 141 14.13 -17.50 -4.64
N HIS A 142 14.71 -16.34 -4.36
CA HIS A 142 15.81 -15.81 -5.16
C HIS A 142 17.03 -16.75 -5.19
N LEU A 143 17.29 -17.51 -4.12
CA LEU A 143 18.37 -18.50 -4.11
C LEU A 143 18.10 -19.65 -5.10
N GLN A 144 16.85 -20.09 -5.23
CA GLN A 144 16.47 -21.10 -6.20
C GLN A 144 16.63 -20.59 -7.64
N GLU A 145 16.13 -19.38 -7.91
CA GLU A 145 16.22 -18.75 -9.22
C GLU A 145 17.68 -18.53 -9.64
N GLN A 146 18.47 -17.89 -8.79
CA GLN A 146 19.86 -17.56 -9.09
C GLN A 146 20.76 -18.81 -9.11
N ALA A 147 20.49 -19.84 -8.30
CA ALA A 147 21.22 -21.10 -8.40
C ALA A 147 20.95 -21.83 -9.72
N THR A 148 19.73 -21.73 -10.25
CA THR A 148 19.38 -22.28 -11.56
C THR A 148 20.02 -21.49 -12.69
N ALA A 149 20.06 -20.16 -12.59
CA ALA A 149 20.57 -19.28 -13.63
C ALA A 149 22.10 -19.15 -13.66
N TYR A 150 22.77 -19.19 -12.51
CA TYR A 150 24.20 -18.88 -12.36
C TYR A 150 25.01 -19.96 -11.61
N GLY A 151 24.38 -21.06 -11.18
CA GLY A 151 25.06 -22.17 -10.52
C GLY A 151 25.59 -23.23 -11.49
N ARG A 152 26.44 -24.13 -10.99
CA ARG A 152 27.06 -25.23 -11.77
C ARG A 152 26.07 -26.34 -12.18
N GLY A 153 24.89 -26.42 -11.57
CA GLY A 153 23.90 -27.47 -11.79
C GLY A 153 24.17 -28.81 -11.08
N TYR A 154 25.32 -28.99 -10.44
CA TYR A 154 25.65 -30.15 -9.61
C TYR A 154 26.38 -29.73 -8.33
N SER A 155 26.32 -30.57 -7.29
CA SER A 155 27.08 -30.38 -6.04
C SER A 155 28.37 -31.19 -6.07
N ARG A 156 29.47 -30.61 -5.58
CA ARG A 156 30.70 -31.34 -5.24
C ARG A 156 30.83 -31.61 -3.74
N PHE A 157 29.96 -31.00 -2.93
CA PHE A 157 29.96 -31.15 -1.48
C PHE A 157 29.25 -32.46 -1.10
N VAL A 158 30.03 -33.40 -0.57
CA VAL A 158 29.58 -34.75 -0.14
C VAL A 158 29.66 -34.94 1.38
N GLU A 159 30.06 -33.91 2.10
CA GLU A 159 30.22 -33.93 3.56
C GLU A 159 28.89 -33.66 4.28
N GLN A 160 28.91 -33.81 5.60
CA GLN A 160 27.78 -33.47 6.44
C GLN A 160 27.58 -31.95 6.50
N LYS A 161 26.35 -31.51 6.21
CA LYS A 161 25.94 -30.10 6.34
C LYS A 161 25.79 -29.70 7.81
N ASN A 162 26.05 -28.43 8.11
CA ASN A 162 25.76 -27.87 9.43
C ASN A 162 24.27 -27.94 9.74
N VAL A 163 23.96 -28.33 10.97
CA VAL A 163 22.60 -28.31 11.53
C VAL A 163 22.43 -27.04 12.34
N LYS A 164 21.31 -26.34 12.15
CA LYS A 164 20.98 -25.09 12.86
C LYS A 164 19.54 -25.13 13.37
N PRO A 165 19.15 -24.26 14.32
CA PRO A 165 17.79 -24.22 14.82
C PRO A 165 16.75 -24.05 13.70
N LYS A 166 15.73 -24.90 13.70
CA LYS A 166 14.55 -24.83 12.83
C LYS A 166 13.32 -24.49 13.64
N ARG A 167 12.35 -23.81 13.02
CA ARG A 167 11.08 -23.42 13.65
C ARG A 167 11.26 -22.60 14.93
N THR A 168 12.26 -21.72 14.95
CA THR A 168 12.47 -20.79 16.06
C THR A 168 11.49 -19.64 15.91
N GLN A 169 10.68 -19.37 16.92
CA GLN A 169 9.78 -18.22 16.89
C GLN A 169 10.55 -16.97 17.30
N LEU A 170 10.72 -16.02 16.38
CA LEU A 170 11.40 -14.75 16.68
C LEU A 170 10.43 -13.71 17.24
N GLY A 171 9.13 -13.87 17.00
CA GLY A 171 8.08 -13.00 17.49
C GLY A 171 6.69 -13.54 17.14
N PRO A 172 5.62 -12.76 17.34
CA PRO A 172 4.25 -13.22 17.12
C PRO A 172 3.96 -13.55 15.64
N ARG A 173 4.70 -12.95 14.70
CA ARG A 173 4.41 -12.99 13.25
C ARG A 173 5.47 -13.69 12.39
N VAL A 174 6.66 -13.98 12.93
CA VAL A 174 7.80 -14.46 12.14
C VAL A 174 8.41 -15.73 12.74
N MET A 175 8.52 -16.76 11.91
CA MET A 175 9.24 -18.00 12.19
C MET A 175 10.59 -18.01 11.46
N LEU A 176 11.64 -18.45 12.16
CA LEU A 176 12.98 -18.67 11.64
C LEU A 176 13.28 -20.16 11.47
N ASP A 177 13.61 -20.54 10.24
CA ASP A 177 14.30 -21.78 9.90
C ASP A 177 15.75 -21.45 9.52
N ASP A 178 16.65 -21.36 10.52
CA ASP A 178 17.99 -20.76 10.37
C ASP A 178 18.92 -21.56 9.46
N GLU A 179 18.69 -22.85 9.27
CA GLU A 179 19.42 -23.66 8.28
C GLU A 179 19.29 -23.09 6.86
N ARG A 180 18.17 -22.42 6.56
CA ARG A 180 17.95 -21.79 5.25
C ARG A 180 18.60 -20.41 5.16
N CYS A 181 19.04 -19.81 6.27
CA CYS A 181 19.59 -18.47 6.32
C CYS A 181 20.97 -18.43 5.65
N ILE A 182 21.14 -17.51 4.70
CA ILE A 182 22.40 -17.27 3.99
C ILE A 182 23.19 -16.07 4.55
N LEU A 183 22.87 -15.64 5.77
CA LEU A 183 23.59 -14.59 6.52
C LEU A 183 23.73 -13.25 5.75
N CYS A 184 22.73 -12.91 4.93
CA CYS A 184 22.75 -11.71 4.08
C CYS A 184 22.57 -10.39 4.88
N SER A 185 22.16 -10.48 6.14
CA SER A 185 21.88 -9.37 7.08
C SER A 185 20.78 -8.38 6.67
N ARG A 186 19.94 -8.69 5.67
CA ARG A 186 18.83 -7.79 5.26
C ARG A 186 17.85 -7.52 6.41
N CYS A 187 17.44 -8.57 7.13
CA CYS A 187 16.53 -8.47 8.28
C CYS A 187 17.09 -7.61 9.42
N ILE A 188 18.37 -7.79 9.75
CA ILE A 188 19.08 -7.01 10.79
C ILE A 188 19.11 -5.52 10.40
N ARG A 189 19.58 -5.21 9.18
CA ARG A 189 19.64 -3.83 8.67
C ARG A 189 18.27 -3.18 8.60
N PHE A 190 17.26 -3.92 8.14
CA PHE A 190 15.90 -3.40 8.11
C PHE A 190 15.40 -3.02 9.51
N SER A 191 15.55 -3.94 10.47
CA SER A 191 15.04 -3.73 11.83
C SER A 191 15.72 -2.52 12.47
N ARG A 192 17.05 -2.43 12.37
CA ARG A 192 17.83 -1.30 12.92
C ARG A 192 17.63 0.01 12.17
N ASP A 193 17.79 0.00 10.85
CA ASP A 193 17.95 1.23 10.06
C ASP A 193 16.60 1.80 9.61
N ILE A 194 15.60 0.96 9.35
CA ILE A 194 14.27 1.37 8.85
C ILE A 194 13.23 1.34 9.97
N ALA A 195 13.04 0.19 10.63
CA ALA A 195 12.06 0.07 11.71
C ALA A 195 12.52 0.75 13.01
N LYS A 196 13.79 1.19 13.09
CA LYS A 196 14.42 1.81 14.27
C LYS A 196 14.33 0.96 15.53
N GLN A 197 14.35 -0.35 15.36
CA GLN A 197 14.32 -1.35 16.41
C GLN A 197 15.41 -2.40 16.17
N ASP A 198 16.56 -2.20 16.80
CA ASP A 198 17.71 -3.09 16.69
C ASP A 198 17.49 -4.35 17.55
N VAL A 199 16.67 -5.28 17.05
CA VAL A 199 16.25 -6.48 17.79
C VAL A 199 16.87 -7.78 17.27
N LEU A 200 17.50 -7.78 16.10
CA LEU A 200 18.07 -8.96 15.46
C LEU A 200 19.60 -8.87 15.36
N GLY A 201 20.29 -9.99 15.59
CA GLY A 201 21.74 -10.07 15.47
C GLY A 201 22.23 -11.44 15.00
N PHE A 202 23.49 -11.49 14.56
CA PHE A 202 24.20 -12.76 14.39
C PHE A 202 25.01 -13.06 15.65
N ILE A 203 24.87 -14.27 16.15
CA ILE A 203 25.73 -14.84 17.19
C ILE A 203 26.67 -15.88 16.56
N ASP A 204 27.66 -16.32 17.34
CA ASP A 204 28.71 -17.24 16.92
C ASP A 204 29.55 -16.73 15.73
N ARG A 205 30.44 -17.57 15.20
CA ARG A 205 31.40 -17.19 14.14
C ARG A 205 31.54 -18.28 13.08
N GLY A 206 31.87 -17.85 11.86
CA GLY A 206 32.13 -18.76 10.74
C GLY A 206 30.86 -19.46 10.26
N SER A 207 30.97 -20.75 9.91
CA SER A 207 29.84 -21.53 9.39
C SER A 207 28.75 -21.83 10.44
N TYR A 208 29.04 -21.61 11.72
CA TYR A 208 28.12 -21.78 12.85
C TYR A 208 27.35 -20.51 13.21
N SER A 209 27.57 -19.39 12.53
CA SER A 209 26.82 -18.16 12.82
C SER A 209 25.32 -18.35 12.62
N THR A 210 24.54 -17.90 13.61
CA THR A 210 23.08 -18.05 13.64
C THR A 210 22.39 -16.71 13.85
N LEU A 211 21.26 -16.51 13.17
CA LEU A 211 20.39 -15.35 13.39
C LEU A 211 19.55 -15.56 14.65
N THR A 212 19.48 -14.56 15.52
CA THR A 212 18.63 -14.58 16.71
C THR A 212 18.14 -13.19 17.09
N CYS A 213 17.20 -13.11 18.03
CA CYS A 213 16.85 -11.88 18.70
C CYS A 213 17.85 -11.56 19.82
N HIS A 214 18.06 -10.28 20.12
CA HIS A 214 18.82 -9.87 21.31
C HIS A 214 18.16 -10.41 22.58
N PRO A 215 18.93 -10.74 23.64
CA PRO A 215 18.38 -11.26 24.89
C PRO A 215 17.26 -10.36 25.44
N GLY A 216 16.09 -10.93 25.72
CA GLY A 216 14.92 -10.21 26.24
C GLY A 216 14.08 -9.48 25.18
N HIS A 217 14.47 -9.53 23.90
CA HIS A 217 13.72 -8.91 22.81
C HIS A 217 13.02 -9.94 21.92
N GLN A 218 11.94 -9.50 21.27
CA GLN A 218 11.24 -10.24 20.22
C GLN A 218 11.06 -9.34 18.99
N LEU A 219 10.93 -9.97 17.82
CA LEU A 219 10.61 -9.31 16.56
C LEU A 219 9.10 -9.03 16.49
N GLU A 220 8.64 -8.05 17.26
CA GLU A 220 7.19 -7.78 17.47
C GLU A 220 6.71 -6.41 16.99
N HIS A 221 7.59 -5.56 16.48
CA HIS A 221 7.21 -4.25 15.93
C HIS A 221 6.29 -4.36 14.73
N ASN A 222 5.52 -3.29 14.47
CA ASN A 222 4.52 -3.22 13.41
C ASN A 222 5.10 -3.24 11.97
N TYR A 223 6.34 -3.68 11.78
CA TYR A 223 6.97 -3.82 10.47
C TYR A 223 7.75 -5.14 10.34
N SER A 224 7.56 -6.08 11.27
CA SER A 224 8.33 -7.32 11.35
C SER A 224 8.21 -8.18 10.09
N LEU A 225 7.05 -8.20 9.43
CA LEU A 225 6.83 -9.03 8.24
C LEU A 225 7.55 -8.50 7.00
N ASN A 226 8.01 -7.25 7.00
CA ASN A 226 8.91 -6.78 5.94
C ASN A 226 10.24 -7.55 5.96
N THR A 227 10.65 -8.11 7.10
CA THR A 227 11.83 -8.99 7.17
C THR A 227 11.61 -10.31 6.42
N VAL A 228 10.36 -10.78 6.31
CA VAL A 228 9.96 -11.93 5.50
C VAL A 228 10.05 -11.56 4.02
N ASP A 229 9.45 -10.43 3.63
CA ASP A 229 9.43 -9.99 2.21
C ASP A 229 10.83 -9.78 1.64
N ILE A 230 11.74 -9.18 2.42
CA ILE A 230 13.11 -8.93 1.95
C ILE A 230 14.04 -10.13 2.10
N CYS A 231 13.62 -11.19 2.81
CA CYS A 231 14.46 -12.38 2.97
C CYS A 231 14.58 -13.07 1.61
N PRO A 232 15.79 -13.19 1.02
CA PRO A 232 15.93 -13.76 -0.31
C PRO A 232 15.77 -15.29 -0.35
N VAL A 233 15.50 -15.89 0.81
CA VAL A 233 15.43 -17.33 1.08
C VAL A 233 14.30 -17.57 2.08
N GLY A 234 13.79 -18.81 2.17
CA GLY A 234 12.72 -19.15 3.11
C GLY A 234 13.17 -19.36 4.55
N ALA A 235 14.12 -18.55 5.03
CA ALA A 235 14.60 -18.58 6.41
C ALA A 235 13.64 -17.87 7.35
N LEU A 236 13.16 -16.68 6.98
CA LEU A 236 12.13 -15.96 7.71
C LEU A 236 10.80 -16.15 6.98
N THR A 237 9.79 -16.68 7.67
CA THR A 237 8.47 -16.95 7.09
C THR A 237 7.38 -16.41 8.00
N SER A 238 6.26 -15.99 7.41
CA SER A 238 5.08 -15.54 8.16
C SER A 238 4.45 -16.71 8.93
N THR A 239 4.20 -16.53 10.22
CA THR A 239 3.46 -17.52 11.04
C THR A 239 2.06 -17.77 10.49
N ASP A 240 1.43 -16.74 9.91
CA ASP A 240 0.09 -16.83 9.37
C ASP A 240 0.06 -17.49 8.00
N PHE A 241 1.00 -17.23 7.09
CA PHE A 241 0.92 -17.74 5.72
C PHE A 241 1.59 -19.11 5.53
N ARG A 242 2.64 -19.42 6.30
CA ARG A 242 3.49 -20.58 6.04
C ARG A 242 2.69 -21.87 5.89
N PHE A 243 2.97 -22.61 4.81
CA PHE A 243 2.36 -23.89 4.47
C PHE A 243 0.86 -23.85 4.15
N LYS A 244 0.22 -22.67 4.05
CA LYS A 244 -1.19 -22.57 3.64
C LYS A 244 -1.38 -22.69 2.13
N MET A 245 -0.46 -22.16 1.33
CA MET A 245 -0.56 -22.18 -0.14
C MET A 245 0.81 -21.98 -0.79
N ARG A 246 0.99 -22.49 -2.02
CA ARG A 246 2.17 -22.16 -2.83
C ARG A 246 1.89 -20.98 -3.75
N VAL A 247 2.89 -20.15 -3.94
CA VAL A 247 2.72 -18.84 -4.62
C VAL A 247 2.34 -18.94 -6.09
N TRP A 248 2.76 -19.99 -6.80
CA TRP A 248 2.37 -20.21 -8.20
C TRP A 248 0.87 -20.52 -8.38
N PHE A 249 0.14 -20.81 -7.30
CA PHE A 249 -1.31 -20.97 -7.34
C PHE A 249 -2.09 -19.69 -7.04
N LEU A 250 -1.41 -18.65 -6.56
CA LEU A 250 -2.05 -17.42 -6.10
C LEU A 250 -2.13 -16.42 -7.25
N LYS A 251 -3.32 -15.84 -7.45
CA LYS A 251 -3.51 -14.63 -8.24
C LYS A 251 -2.99 -13.44 -7.46
N GLN A 252 -2.22 -12.59 -8.11
CA GLN A 252 -1.82 -11.28 -7.59
C GLN A 252 -2.81 -10.23 -8.05
N THR A 253 -3.19 -9.31 -7.15
CA THR A 253 -4.04 -8.16 -7.51
C THR A 253 -3.51 -6.91 -6.82
N ASN A 254 -3.36 -5.82 -7.57
CA ASN A 254 -2.87 -4.56 -7.03
C ASN A 254 -3.94 -3.91 -6.16
N SER A 255 -3.57 -3.53 -4.94
CA SER A 255 -4.45 -2.86 -4.01
C SER A 255 -3.72 -1.75 -3.24
N ILE A 256 -4.43 -1.14 -2.29
CA ILE A 256 -3.95 -0.06 -1.42
C ILE A 256 -4.33 -0.42 0.02
N ASP A 257 -3.43 -0.16 0.96
CA ASP A 257 -3.71 -0.29 2.38
C ASP A 257 -4.76 0.75 2.83
N THR A 258 -5.81 0.28 3.49
CA THR A 258 -6.92 1.12 3.96
C THR A 258 -6.81 1.49 5.45
N GLU A 259 -5.72 1.13 6.11
CA GLU A 259 -5.55 1.40 7.55
C GLU A 259 -5.39 2.90 7.86
N SER A 260 -4.76 3.66 6.96
CA SER A 260 -4.50 5.08 7.18
C SER A 260 -4.36 5.85 5.86
N SER A 261 -4.20 7.17 5.96
CA SER A 261 -4.02 8.08 4.82
C SER A 261 -2.68 7.94 4.08
N ALA A 262 -1.77 7.05 4.50
CA ALA A 262 -0.45 6.89 3.87
C ALA A 262 -0.55 6.45 2.39
N GLY A 263 -1.56 5.63 2.05
CA GLY A 263 -1.75 5.12 0.69
C GLY A 263 -0.71 4.05 0.31
N VAL A 264 -0.31 3.21 1.26
CA VAL A 264 0.68 2.14 1.01
C VAL A 264 0.23 1.25 -0.14
N ASN A 265 1.07 1.09 -1.17
CA ASN A 265 0.79 0.20 -2.28
C ASN A 265 0.95 -1.25 -1.85
N THR A 266 -0.03 -2.10 -2.19
CA THR A 266 -0.05 -3.51 -1.77
C THR A 266 -0.34 -4.44 -2.95
N THR A 267 -0.03 -5.71 -2.75
CA THR A 267 -0.46 -6.82 -3.58
C THR A 267 -1.24 -7.80 -2.72
N VAL A 268 -2.48 -8.08 -3.13
CA VAL A 268 -3.36 -9.07 -2.50
C VAL A 268 -3.17 -10.38 -3.23
N TRP A 269 -2.93 -11.45 -2.47
CA TRP A 269 -2.71 -12.79 -3.00
C TRP A 269 -3.94 -13.66 -2.70
N SER A 270 -4.65 -14.05 -3.74
CA SER A 270 -5.92 -14.77 -3.62
C SER A 270 -5.99 -16.01 -4.49
N ARG A 271 -6.84 -16.96 -4.11
CA ARG A 271 -7.21 -18.12 -4.91
C ARG A 271 -8.62 -18.55 -4.56
N GLU A 272 -9.45 -18.83 -5.56
CA GLU A 272 -10.80 -19.38 -5.39
C GLU A 272 -11.66 -18.54 -4.42
N GLY A 273 -11.60 -17.21 -4.57
CA GLY A 273 -12.35 -16.29 -3.71
C GLY A 273 -11.81 -16.14 -2.28
N GLN A 274 -10.68 -16.76 -1.95
CA GLN A 274 -10.01 -16.61 -0.65
C GLN A 274 -8.73 -15.79 -0.75
N ILE A 275 -8.54 -14.87 0.18
CA ILE A 275 -7.28 -14.13 0.36
C ILE A 275 -6.40 -14.89 1.35
N TYR A 276 -5.13 -15.08 1.00
CA TYR A 276 -4.16 -15.80 1.83
C TYR A 276 -3.14 -14.89 2.49
N ARG A 277 -2.73 -13.82 1.81
CA ARG A 277 -1.79 -12.82 2.34
C ARG A 277 -1.89 -11.50 1.58
N ILE A 278 -1.38 -10.43 2.22
CA ILE A 278 -1.12 -9.14 1.59
C ILE A 278 0.39 -8.87 1.75
N THR A 279 1.03 -8.43 0.66
CA THR A 279 2.45 -8.03 0.64
C THR A 279 2.58 -6.58 0.15
N PRO A 280 3.66 -5.87 0.47
CA PRO A 280 3.92 -4.55 -0.07
C PRO A 280 4.15 -4.65 -1.58
N ARG A 281 3.77 -3.59 -2.29
CA ARG A 281 4.12 -3.37 -3.69
C ARG A 281 4.95 -2.10 -3.77
N ARG A 282 6.05 -2.16 -4.53
CA ARG A 282 7.02 -1.06 -4.57
C ARG A 282 6.41 0.23 -5.14
N ASN A 283 6.53 1.33 -4.42
CA ASN A 283 6.26 2.69 -4.87
C ASN A 283 7.20 3.66 -4.16
N ASP A 284 8.24 4.08 -4.87
CA ASP A 284 9.30 4.93 -4.32
C ASP A 284 8.83 6.35 -3.95
N ASP A 285 7.62 6.75 -4.37
CA ASP A 285 7.02 8.02 -3.99
C ASP A 285 6.16 7.93 -2.71
N VAL A 286 5.83 6.71 -2.25
CA VAL A 286 4.86 6.49 -1.17
C VAL A 286 5.44 5.60 -0.06
N ASN A 287 5.54 4.30 -0.31
CA ASN A 287 5.90 3.31 0.70
C ASN A 287 7.26 2.65 0.50
N ASP A 288 8.01 3.08 -0.51
CA ASP A 288 9.19 2.37 -1.01
C ASP A 288 8.84 0.92 -1.30
N THR A 289 9.14 -0.01 -0.40
CA THR A 289 8.76 -1.43 -0.48
C THR A 289 8.27 -1.96 0.87
N TRP A 290 7.88 -1.05 1.77
CA TRP A 290 7.50 -1.35 3.14
C TRP A 290 5.98 -1.31 3.30
N MET A 291 5.49 -1.97 4.33
CA MET A 291 4.09 -1.94 4.75
C MET A 291 3.99 -2.29 6.24
N PRO A 292 3.09 -1.63 7.00
CA PRO A 292 2.82 -2.02 8.38
C PRO A 292 2.24 -3.44 8.48
N ASP A 293 2.53 -4.14 9.58
CA ASP A 293 2.02 -5.50 9.83
C ASP A 293 0.51 -5.50 10.07
N SER A 294 -0.02 -4.44 10.67
CA SER A 294 -1.45 -4.21 10.90
C SER A 294 -2.24 -4.12 9.58
N GLY A 295 -1.72 -3.42 8.58
CA GLY A 295 -2.30 -3.39 7.23
C GLY A 295 -2.36 -4.78 6.55
N ARG A 296 -1.42 -5.68 6.86
CA ARG A 296 -1.37 -7.03 6.26
C ARG A 296 -2.48 -7.96 6.72
N VAL A 297 -3.11 -7.67 7.86
CA VAL A 297 -4.18 -8.50 8.41
C VAL A 297 -5.58 -7.96 8.07
N LEU A 298 -5.68 -6.83 7.37
CA LEU A 298 -6.97 -6.24 6.97
C LEU A 298 -7.83 -7.18 6.14
N TYR A 299 -7.25 -8.13 5.40
CA TYR A 299 -8.02 -9.11 4.64
C TYR A 299 -8.90 -10.01 5.54
N LYS A 300 -8.58 -10.14 6.83
CA LYS A 300 -9.38 -10.94 7.77
C LYS A 300 -10.79 -10.40 7.94
N GLN A 301 -10.99 -9.09 7.73
CA GLN A 301 -12.33 -8.48 7.76
C GLN A 301 -13.28 -9.10 6.74
N VAL A 302 -12.77 -9.55 5.58
CA VAL A 302 -13.58 -10.19 4.53
C VAL A 302 -14.35 -11.40 5.06
N ARG A 303 -13.76 -12.13 6.00
CA ARG A 303 -14.35 -13.34 6.62
C ARG A 303 -14.71 -13.13 8.09
N ALA A 304 -14.83 -11.89 8.54
CA ALA A 304 -15.28 -11.63 9.90
C ALA A 304 -16.71 -12.15 10.10
N GLU A 305 -17.00 -12.66 11.29
CA GLU A 305 -18.30 -13.25 11.61
C GLU A 305 -19.45 -12.23 11.54
N ASN A 306 -19.15 -10.96 11.76
CA ASN A 306 -20.11 -9.87 11.68
C ASN A 306 -20.25 -9.28 10.26
N ARG A 307 -19.82 -9.96 9.19
CA ARG A 307 -20.08 -9.51 7.81
C ARG A 307 -21.57 -9.49 7.51
N LEU A 308 -22.04 -8.40 6.91
CA LEU A 308 -23.42 -8.30 6.42
C LEU A 308 -23.55 -9.06 5.09
N THR A 309 -24.53 -9.97 5.00
CA THR A 309 -24.75 -10.84 3.84
C THR A 309 -26.20 -10.88 3.36
N ALA A 310 -27.11 -10.15 4.01
CA ALA A 310 -28.51 -10.12 3.63
C ALA A 310 -29.05 -8.68 3.68
N ILE A 311 -29.73 -8.28 2.61
CA ILE A 311 -30.49 -7.03 2.56
C ILE A 311 -31.68 -7.16 3.51
N LYS A 312 -31.89 -6.16 4.36
CA LYS A 312 -33.00 -6.13 5.31
C LYS A 312 -33.81 -4.86 5.20
N VAL A 313 -35.13 -5.00 5.33
CA VAL A 313 -36.10 -3.91 5.52
C VAL A 313 -36.93 -4.25 6.75
N ASN A 314 -36.94 -3.38 7.75
CA ASN A 314 -37.57 -3.54 9.06
C ASN A 314 -37.19 -4.89 9.72
N GLY A 315 -35.91 -5.26 9.65
CA GLY A 315 -35.37 -6.50 10.19
C GLY A 315 -35.67 -7.76 9.38
N GLN A 316 -36.49 -7.68 8.33
CA GLN A 316 -36.85 -8.83 7.48
C GLN A 316 -36.01 -8.86 6.19
N PRO A 317 -35.64 -10.06 5.68
CA PRO A 317 -34.98 -10.18 4.39
C PRO A 317 -35.80 -9.54 3.26
N ALA A 318 -35.15 -8.79 2.38
CA ALA A 318 -35.78 -8.12 1.25
C ALA A 318 -34.95 -8.26 -0.03
N SER A 319 -35.60 -8.08 -1.20
CA SER A 319 -34.88 -7.95 -2.47
C SER A 319 -34.20 -6.58 -2.56
N LEU A 320 -33.18 -6.48 -3.42
CA LEU A 320 -32.51 -5.19 -3.67
C LEU A 320 -33.48 -4.13 -4.17
N ASP A 321 -34.38 -4.48 -5.10
CA ASP A 321 -35.37 -3.52 -5.64
C ASP A 321 -36.32 -3.01 -4.55
N ALA A 322 -36.83 -3.90 -3.69
CA ALA A 322 -37.72 -3.51 -2.61
C ALA A 322 -37.02 -2.62 -1.57
N ALA A 323 -35.76 -2.93 -1.23
CA ALA A 323 -34.99 -2.13 -0.29
C ALA A 323 -34.61 -0.76 -0.85
N ILE A 324 -34.23 -0.67 -2.13
CA ILE A 324 -33.96 0.61 -2.80
C ILE A 324 -35.24 1.46 -2.87
N ALA A 325 -36.39 0.87 -3.21
CA ALA A 325 -37.66 1.58 -3.22
C ALA A 325 -38.04 2.11 -1.82
N ALA A 326 -37.95 1.26 -0.80
CA ALA A 326 -38.21 1.66 0.59
C ALA A 326 -37.26 2.77 1.06
N ALA A 327 -35.98 2.68 0.71
CA ALA A 327 -34.98 3.70 1.04
C ALA A 327 -35.28 5.01 0.31
N ALA A 328 -35.61 4.96 -0.98
CA ALA A 328 -35.93 6.14 -1.77
C ALA A 328 -37.18 6.87 -1.26
N GLU A 329 -38.24 6.14 -0.91
CA GLU A 329 -39.44 6.74 -0.30
C GLU A 329 -39.12 7.43 1.01
N LEU A 330 -38.32 6.78 1.87
CA LEU A 330 -37.90 7.33 3.15
C LEU A 330 -37.05 8.59 2.97
N LEU A 331 -36.07 8.57 2.05
CA LEU A 331 -35.22 9.71 1.72
C LEU A 331 -36.02 10.88 1.15
N LYS A 332 -36.95 10.64 0.21
CA LYS A 332 -37.79 11.70 -0.38
C LYS A 332 -38.75 12.31 0.62
N THR A 333 -39.35 11.49 1.47
CA THR A 333 -40.26 11.97 2.52
C THR A 333 -39.52 12.83 3.54
N ALA A 334 -38.28 12.46 3.88
CA ALA A 334 -37.45 13.18 4.85
C ALA A 334 -36.65 14.36 4.24
N ALA A 335 -36.54 14.43 2.92
CA ALA A 335 -35.79 15.50 2.25
C ALA A 335 -36.46 16.87 2.46
N PRO A 336 -35.68 17.97 2.53
CA PRO A 336 -36.24 19.31 2.63
C PRO A 336 -37.11 19.62 1.40
N GLY A 337 -38.42 19.81 1.60
CA GLY A 337 -39.32 20.21 0.52
C GLY A 337 -39.11 21.69 0.12
N PRO A 338 -39.48 22.12 -1.11
CA PRO A 338 -39.40 23.53 -1.51
C PRO A 338 -40.26 24.49 -0.65
N GLN A 339 -41.20 23.95 0.14
CA GLN A 339 -42.11 24.66 1.04
C GLN A 339 -41.79 24.49 2.53
N SER A 340 -40.61 23.97 2.93
CA SER A 340 -40.16 24.01 4.33
C SER A 340 -39.72 25.43 4.71
N GLN A 341 -40.64 26.39 4.59
CA GLN A 341 -40.55 27.71 5.17
C GLN A 341 -41.37 27.73 6.45
N ILE A 342 -40.66 28.02 7.54
CA ILE A 342 -41.10 28.57 8.82
C ILE A 342 -42.57 29.03 8.79
N VAL A 343 -43.46 28.25 9.39
CA VAL A 343 -44.77 28.75 9.83
C VAL A 343 -44.76 28.77 11.36
N ASN A 344 -44.63 29.98 11.88
CA ASN A 344 -44.42 30.28 13.28
C ASN A 344 -45.51 29.69 14.21
N ARG A 345 -45.03 29.23 15.37
CA ARG A 345 -45.72 29.01 16.67
C ARG A 345 -46.66 27.79 16.76
N LYS A 346 -46.10 26.68 17.28
CA LYS A 346 -46.74 25.51 17.94
C LYS A 346 -47.15 24.28 17.12
N SER A 347 -46.76 24.14 15.85
CA SER A 347 -46.89 22.87 15.11
C SER A 347 -46.11 22.95 13.80
N GLU A 348 -44.80 22.68 13.83
CA GLU A 348 -43.92 22.83 12.67
C GLU A 348 -43.67 21.48 11.98
N ILE A 349 -43.72 21.47 10.65
CA ILE A 349 -43.41 20.32 9.81
C ILE A 349 -41.92 19.97 9.98
N VAL A 350 -41.65 18.84 10.64
CA VAL A 350 -40.34 18.23 10.81
C VAL A 350 -40.18 17.20 9.71
N ASN A 351 -39.26 17.42 8.78
CA ASN A 351 -38.67 16.35 7.97
C ASN A 351 -37.24 16.76 7.67
N SER A 352 -36.32 15.93 8.14
CA SER A 352 -35.00 16.39 8.50
C SER A 352 -33.96 15.29 8.29
N LEU A 353 -33.62 15.11 7.02
CA LEU A 353 -32.62 14.16 6.57
C LEU A 353 -31.20 14.70 6.79
N ALA A 354 -30.31 13.85 7.32
CA ALA A 354 -28.87 14.04 7.26
C ALA A 354 -28.17 12.84 6.60
N LEU A 355 -27.03 13.14 5.96
CA LEU A 355 -26.12 12.16 5.40
C LEU A 355 -24.92 12.03 6.32
N VAL A 356 -24.61 10.82 6.76
CA VAL A 356 -23.31 10.47 7.36
C VAL A 356 -22.51 9.66 6.37
N ALA A 357 -21.53 10.28 5.72
CA ALA A 357 -20.65 9.64 4.75
C ALA A 357 -19.30 9.27 5.37
N SER A 358 -18.53 8.42 4.69
CA SER A 358 -17.26 7.90 5.22
C SER A 358 -16.03 8.51 4.54
N THR A 359 -15.03 8.84 5.35
CA THR A 359 -13.65 9.14 4.92
C THR A 359 -12.88 7.89 4.48
N ARG A 360 -13.46 6.69 4.68
CA ARG A 360 -12.94 5.39 4.21
C ARG A 360 -13.55 4.94 2.87
N SER A 361 -14.58 5.64 2.39
CA SER A 361 -15.16 5.39 1.07
C SER A 361 -14.22 5.82 -0.06
N THR A 362 -14.36 5.19 -1.22
CA THR A 362 -13.55 5.54 -2.40
C THR A 362 -13.92 6.92 -2.94
N VAL A 363 -13.08 7.49 -3.82
CA VAL A 363 -13.37 8.78 -4.47
C VAL A 363 -14.70 8.73 -5.22
N GLU A 364 -14.98 7.60 -5.87
CA GLU A 364 -16.20 7.38 -6.64
C GLU A 364 -17.44 7.30 -5.74
N GLU A 365 -17.34 6.59 -4.61
CA GLU A 365 -18.40 6.53 -3.59
C GLU A 365 -18.67 7.90 -2.98
N GLN A 366 -17.63 8.65 -2.63
CA GLN A 366 -17.75 9.99 -2.08
C GLN A 366 -18.37 10.97 -3.08
N TYR A 367 -18.01 10.85 -4.36
CA TYR A 367 -18.63 11.64 -5.43
C TYR A 367 -20.12 11.31 -5.61
N LEU A 368 -20.50 10.03 -5.63
CA LEU A 368 -21.90 9.64 -5.73
C LEU A 368 -22.70 10.04 -4.48
N ALA A 369 -22.11 9.92 -3.29
CA ALA A 369 -22.73 10.39 -2.05
C ALA A 369 -22.97 11.91 -2.08
N LYS A 370 -22.02 12.68 -2.62
CA LYS A 370 -22.19 14.12 -2.85
C LYS A 370 -23.34 14.39 -3.83
N LYS A 371 -23.40 13.67 -4.95
CA LYS A 371 -24.49 13.84 -5.93
C LYS A 371 -25.85 13.47 -5.37
N LEU A 372 -25.92 12.43 -4.55
CA LEU A 372 -27.15 12.05 -3.84
C LEU A 372 -27.56 13.15 -2.85
N ALA A 373 -26.63 13.72 -2.10
CA ALA A 373 -26.90 14.84 -1.22
C ALA A 373 -27.43 16.06 -1.99
N ASP A 374 -26.82 16.39 -3.13
CA ASP A 374 -27.27 17.49 -3.99
C ASP A 374 -28.69 17.22 -4.55
N ALA A 375 -28.97 16.01 -5.02
CA ALA A 375 -30.27 15.61 -5.54
C ALA A 375 -31.39 15.65 -4.48
N LEU A 376 -31.02 15.43 -3.22
CA LEU A 376 -31.92 15.54 -2.06
C LEU A 376 -31.91 16.94 -1.44
N ALA A 377 -31.25 17.92 -2.09
CA ALA A 377 -31.12 19.30 -1.63
C ALA A 377 -30.57 19.43 -0.19
N LEU A 378 -29.68 18.53 0.22
CA LEU A 378 -29.09 18.54 1.56
C LEU A 378 -28.08 19.69 1.69
N PRO A 379 -28.25 20.60 2.67
CA PRO A 379 -27.27 21.65 2.92
C PRO A 379 -25.97 21.06 3.47
N ALA A 380 -24.87 21.81 3.34
CA ALA A 380 -23.57 21.40 3.86
C ALA A 380 -23.59 21.01 5.35
N ALA A 381 -24.41 21.70 6.15
CA ALA A 381 -24.57 21.44 7.57
C ALA A 381 -25.23 20.09 7.91
N ALA A 382 -25.98 19.48 6.97
CA ALA A 382 -26.62 18.17 7.13
C ALA A 382 -25.78 17.02 6.54
N ARG A 383 -24.55 17.32 6.10
CA ARG A 383 -23.58 16.33 5.64
C ARG A 383 -22.50 16.19 6.70
N HIS A 384 -22.40 15.01 7.27
CA HIS A 384 -21.48 14.68 8.34
C HIS A 384 -20.50 13.62 7.87
N LEU A 385 -19.24 13.78 8.25
CA LEU A 385 -18.20 12.78 8.06
C LEU A 385 -17.44 12.68 9.38
N PRO A 386 -17.33 11.51 10.01
CA PRO A 386 -16.46 11.34 11.16
C PRO A 386 -14.99 11.25 10.71
N ALA A 387 -14.09 11.89 11.47
CA ALA A 387 -12.66 11.66 11.34
C ALA A 387 -12.24 10.43 12.18
N HIS A 388 -11.44 9.55 11.60
CA HIS A 388 -10.84 8.45 12.35
C HIS A 388 -9.41 8.84 12.68
N LEU A 389 -9.13 9.28 13.90
CA LEU A 389 -7.80 9.77 14.28
C LEU A 389 -7.17 8.86 15.33
N ALA A 390 -5.87 8.60 15.20
CA ALA A 390 -5.05 8.02 16.26
C ALA A 390 -3.60 8.52 16.15
N GLU A 391 -2.72 8.05 17.02
CA GLU A 391 -1.29 8.37 16.94
C GLU A 391 -0.65 7.74 15.70
N GLY A 392 0.16 8.50 14.96
CA GLY A 392 0.96 8.00 13.84
C GLY A 392 2.34 7.52 14.28
N ASP A 393 2.99 6.67 13.47
CA ASP A 393 4.30 6.07 13.81
C ASP A 393 5.52 6.74 13.15
N GLY A 394 5.30 7.84 12.42
CA GLY A 394 6.36 8.57 11.70
C GLY A 394 6.93 7.82 10.49
N LEU A 395 6.32 6.69 10.08
CA LEU A 395 6.76 5.90 8.92
C LEU A 395 5.62 5.73 7.91
N LEU A 396 4.74 4.74 8.07
CA LEU A 396 3.67 4.45 7.11
C LEU A 396 2.29 4.28 7.76
N LEU A 397 2.20 4.46 9.07
CA LEU A 397 0.96 4.42 9.81
C LEU A 397 0.65 5.85 10.28
N THR A 398 -0.22 6.54 9.55
CA THR A 398 -0.47 7.98 9.74
C THR A 398 -1.56 8.28 10.77
N ALA A 399 -1.61 9.51 11.27
CA ALA A 399 -2.58 9.91 12.29
C ALA A 399 -4.04 9.89 11.79
N ASP A 400 -4.26 10.20 10.51
CA ASP A 400 -5.54 9.99 9.85
C ASP A 400 -5.70 8.50 9.47
N ARG A 401 -6.59 7.81 10.19
CA ARG A 401 -6.98 6.39 10.01
C ARG A 401 -7.99 6.18 8.90
N SER A 402 -7.95 7.06 7.91
CA SER A 402 -8.84 7.05 6.75
C SER A 402 -8.02 7.18 5.48
N PRO A 403 -8.16 6.26 4.51
CA PRO A 403 -7.40 6.31 3.27
C PRO A 403 -7.77 7.49 2.37
N ASN A 404 -8.89 8.18 2.62
CA ASN A 404 -9.50 9.04 1.61
C ASN A 404 -10.19 10.32 2.15
N THR A 405 -9.69 10.89 3.25
CA THR A 405 -10.15 12.20 3.74
C THR A 405 -9.97 13.29 2.68
N ARG A 406 -8.85 13.27 1.94
CA ARG A 406 -8.59 14.22 0.85
C ARG A 406 -9.52 14.01 -0.35
N GLY A 407 -9.96 12.78 -0.59
CA GLY A 407 -11.04 12.50 -1.55
C GLY A 407 -12.33 13.22 -1.20
N ALA A 408 -12.73 13.22 0.08
CA ALA A 408 -13.98 13.87 0.49
C ALA A 408 -13.93 15.38 0.28
N LEU A 409 -12.76 16.00 0.49
CA LEU A 409 -12.53 17.42 0.21
C LEU A 409 -12.53 17.72 -1.30
N LEU A 410 -11.81 16.93 -2.10
CA LEU A 410 -11.66 17.17 -3.54
C LEU A 410 -12.94 16.89 -4.35
N THR A 411 -13.78 15.96 -3.89
CA THR A 411 -15.12 15.71 -4.48
C THR A 411 -16.15 16.78 -4.06
N GLY A 412 -15.82 17.60 -3.06
CA GLY A 412 -16.70 18.59 -2.46
C GLY A 412 -17.79 17.99 -1.58
N LEU A 413 -17.64 16.73 -1.15
CA LEU A 413 -18.50 16.10 -0.16
C LEU A 413 -18.32 16.74 1.22
N ALA A 414 -17.07 17.10 1.55
CA ALA A 414 -16.71 17.88 2.72
C ALA A 414 -16.09 19.23 2.30
N ASP A 415 -16.43 20.30 3.01
CA ASP A 415 -15.88 21.65 2.82
C ASP A 415 -14.80 22.02 3.86
N LYS A 416 -14.73 21.26 4.96
CA LYS A 416 -13.77 21.39 6.04
C LYS A 416 -13.26 20.02 6.48
N LEU A 417 -12.19 20.02 7.27
CA LEU A 417 -11.68 18.78 7.86
C LEU A 417 -12.75 18.15 8.77
N PRO A 418 -13.03 16.84 8.60
CA PRO A 418 -13.90 16.08 9.50
C PRO A 418 -13.44 16.14 10.96
N SER A 419 -14.39 16.02 11.90
CA SER A 419 -14.11 15.88 13.34
C SER A 419 -14.47 14.46 13.81
N PRO A 420 -13.78 13.89 14.82
CA PRO A 420 -14.10 12.54 15.29
C PRO A 420 -15.51 12.39 15.84
N ALA A 421 -15.94 13.34 16.68
CA ALA A 421 -17.27 13.35 17.26
C ALA A 421 -18.26 14.10 16.37
N LEU A 422 -19.45 13.53 16.20
CA LEU A 422 -20.57 14.15 15.46
C LEU A 422 -21.50 14.93 16.41
N ALA A 423 -20.93 15.80 17.24
CA ALA A 423 -21.66 16.51 18.29
C ALA A 423 -22.81 17.39 17.77
N THR A 424 -22.64 18.00 16.59
CA THR A 424 -23.71 18.80 15.96
C THR A 424 -24.88 17.92 15.54
N LEU A 425 -24.60 16.75 14.94
CA LEU A 425 -25.63 15.79 14.56
C LEU A 425 -26.37 15.26 15.79
N ALA A 426 -25.64 14.95 16.86
CA ALA A 426 -26.22 14.52 18.13
C ALA A 426 -27.22 15.58 18.67
N ALA A 427 -26.83 16.86 18.68
CA ALA A 427 -27.70 17.95 19.10
C ALA A 427 -28.91 18.16 18.16
N ASP A 428 -28.73 17.95 16.86
CA ASP A 428 -29.80 18.04 15.88
C ASP A 428 -30.83 16.90 16.05
N ILE A 429 -30.38 15.68 16.35
CA ILE A 429 -31.25 14.56 16.72
C ILE A 429 -31.98 14.88 18.03
N ASP A 430 -31.25 15.42 19.01
CA ASP A 430 -31.83 15.69 20.33
C ASP A 430 -32.91 16.75 20.31
N SER A 431 -32.75 17.76 19.45
CA SER A 431 -33.74 18.81 19.22
C SER A 431 -34.89 18.40 18.28
N GLY A 432 -34.83 17.20 17.69
CA GLY A 432 -35.78 16.77 16.66
C GLY A 432 -35.58 17.44 15.30
N ARG A 433 -34.50 18.23 15.15
CA ARG A 433 -34.10 18.84 13.88
C ARG A 433 -33.59 17.85 12.86
N ILE A 434 -33.25 16.62 13.25
CA ILE A 434 -32.90 15.47 12.38
C ILE A 434 -33.63 14.23 12.89
N ASP A 435 -34.44 13.62 12.02
CA ASP A 435 -35.23 12.41 12.32
C ASP A 435 -34.89 11.24 11.40
N THR A 436 -34.05 11.48 10.38
CA THR A 436 -33.70 10.49 9.36
C THR A 436 -32.24 10.60 8.99
N LEU A 437 -31.55 9.46 8.95
CA LEU A 437 -30.15 9.34 8.60
C LEU A 437 -29.94 8.36 7.46
N LEU A 438 -29.18 8.77 6.44
CA LEU A 438 -28.49 7.88 5.53
C LEU A 438 -27.04 7.74 6.00
N VAL A 439 -26.63 6.53 6.38
CA VAL A 439 -25.29 6.26 6.90
C VAL A 439 -24.55 5.34 5.94
N ILE A 440 -23.36 5.76 5.52
CA ILE A 440 -22.48 5.01 4.63
C ILE A 440 -21.23 4.59 5.41
N ASN A 441 -21.13 3.29 5.68
CA ASN A 441 -19.98 2.58 6.22
C ASN A 441 -19.37 3.20 7.49
N GLU A 442 -20.22 3.69 8.38
CA GLU A 442 -19.83 4.29 9.66
C GLU A 442 -20.60 3.69 10.84
N ASP A 443 -19.91 3.52 11.96
CA ASP A 443 -20.52 3.25 13.25
C ASP A 443 -20.69 4.58 14.00
N LEU A 444 -21.93 5.06 14.05
CA LEU A 444 -22.28 6.31 14.70
C LEU A 444 -21.99 6.29 16.21
N THR A 445 -21.97 5.12 16.86
CA THR A 445 -21.63 5.03 18.28
C THR A 445 -20.14 5.26 18.52
N ALA A 446 -19.29 4.77 17.62
CA ALA A 446 -17.86 5.10 17.62
C ALA A 446 -17.61 6.59 17.34
N ALA A 447 -18.54 7.25 16.62
CA ALA A 447 -18.52 8.68 16.35
C ALA A 447 -19.22 9.55 17.43
N GLY A 448 -19.56 8.95 18.59
CA GLY A 448 -20.05 9.66 19.77
C GLY A 448 -21.57 9.78 19.90
N LEU A 449 -22.37 9.15 19.04
CA LEU A 449 -23.83 9.07 19.23
C LEU A 449 -24.19 7.96 20.22
N THR A 450 -25.28 8.16 20.96
CA THR A 450 -25.79 7.18 21.93
C THR A 450 -26.85 6.28 21.30
N ALA A 451 -27.04 5.08 21.86
CA ALA A 451 -28.13 4.19 21.45
C ALA A 451 -29.52 4.85 21.58
N ALA A 452 -29.70 5.73 22.58
CA ALA A 452 -30.93 6.50 22.75
C ALA A 452 -31.17 7.47 21.60
N GLN A 453 -30.13 8.12 21.07
CA GLN A 453 -30.23 8.99 19.89
C GLN A 453 -30.52 8.17 18.63
N LEU A 454 -29.89 7.01 18.45
CA LEU A 454 -30.18 6.13 17.31
C LEU A 454 -31.63 5.64 17.29
N ALA A 455 -32.21 5.37 18.45
CA ALA A 455 -33.62 4.96 18.57
C ALA A 455 -34.63 6.08 18.21
N ARG A 456 -34.19 7.35 18.14
CA ARG A 456 -35.03 8.51 17.79
C ARG A 456 -35.12 8.78 16.30
N VAL A 457 -34.31 8.10 15.48
CA VAL A 457 -34.20 8.38 14.04
C VAL A 457 -34.54 7.15 13.21
N ARG A 458 -35.00 7.42 11.98
CA ARG A 458 -35.02 6.46 10.89
C ARG A 458 -33.63 6.38 10.27
N LEU A 459 -33.18 5.20 9.93
CA LEU A 459 -31.81 4.86 9.59
C LEU A 459 -31.81 3.94 8.37
N ILE A 460 -31.13 4.41 7.33
CA ILE A 460 -30.71 3.61 6.18
C ILE A 460 -29.20 3.42 6.32
N TYR A 461 -28.76 2.17 6.44
CA TYR A 461 -27.35 1.82 6.59
C TYR A 461 -26.84 1.09 5.36
N ILE A 462 -25.81 1.64 4.71
CA ILE A 462 -25.02 0.99 3.67
C ILE A 462 -23.67 0.64 4.30
N GLY A 463 -23.27 -0.63 4.33
CA GLY A 463 -21.99 -0.97 4.94
C GLY A 463 -21.63 -2.45 4.88
N THR A 464 -20.42 -2.75 5.34
CA THR A 464 -19.81 -4.08 5.14
C THR A 464 -19.98 -5.02 6.32
N HIS A 465 -20.05 -4.48 7.54
CA HIS A 465 -20.10 -5.22 8.80
C HIS A 465 -21.25 -4.73 9.68
N ALA A 466 -21.77 -5.64 10.49
CA ALA A 466 -22.76 -5.37 11.52
C ALA A 466 -22.09 -4.63 12.69
N ASN A 467 -22.78 -3.61 13.17
CA ASN A 467 -22.40 -2.72 14.26
C ASN A 467 -23.68 -2.11 14.89
N PRO A 468 -23.58 -1.36 16.00
CA PRO A 468 -24.75 -0.75 16.63
C PRO A 468 -25.60 0.13 15.71
N THR A 469 -25.01 0.74 14.68
CA THR A 469 -25.75 1.55 13.70
C THR A 469 -26.57 0.68 12.75
N SER A 470 -25.99 -0.41 12.24
CA SER A 470 -26.74 -1.36 11.39
C SER A 470 -27.86 -2.06 12.15
N ASP A 471 -27.66 -2.32 13.45
CA ASP A 471 -28.65 -2.97 14.30
C ASP A 471 -29.86 -2.08 14.56
N ALA A 472 -29.66 -0.76 14.63
CA ALA A 472 -30.72 0.23 14.75
C ALA A 472 -31.39 0.59 13.40
N ALA A 473 -30.84 0.15 12.26
CA ALA A 473 -31.29 0.57 10.94
C ALA A 473 -32.57 -0.15 10.50
N GLN A 474 -33.55 0.61 10.01
CA GLN A 474 -34.74 0.05 9.36
C GLN A 474 -34.39 -0.52 7.98
N ILE A 475 -33.40 0.02 7.29
CA ILE A 475 -32.95 -0.52 6.00
C ILE A 475 -31.46 -0.79 6.06
N VAL A 476 -31.06 -2.03 5.79
CA VAL A 476 -29.66 -2.45 5.74
C VAL A 476 -29.33 -2.94 4.33
N LEU A 477 -28.35 -2.30 3.72
CA LEU A 477 -27.84 -2.58 2.37
C LEU A 477 -26.38 -3.07 2.50
N PRO A 478 -26.14 -4.40 2.49
CA PRO A 478 -24.80 -4.95 2.58
C PRO A 478 -23.94 -4.56 1.37
N ALA A 479 -22.81 -3.93 1.68
CA ALA A 479 -21.85 -3.42 0.72
C ALA A 479 -20.59 -4.30 0.65
N ARG A 480 -19.65 -3.93 -0.23
CA ARG A 480 -18.42 -4.69 -0.48
C ARG A 480 -17.22 -4.06 0.22
N THR A 481 -16.34 -4.91 0.74
CA THR A 481 -15.03 -4.48 1.25
C THR A 481 -14.13 -4.03 0.11
N VAL A 482 -13.04 -3.33 0.43
CA VAL A 482 -12.03 -2.88 -0.55
C VAL A 482 -11.47 -4.03 -1.42
N PHE A 483 -11.47 -5.26 -0.91
CA PHE A 483 -10.95 -6.43 -1.63
C PHE A 483 -11.96 -7.04 -2.61
N GLU A 484 -13.24 -6.71 -2.46
CA GLU A 484 -14.36 -7.25 -3.21
C GLU A 484 -14.86 -6.28 -4.30
N LYS A 485 -14.26 -5.09 -4.41
CA LYS A 485 -14.59 -4.05 -5.39
C LYS A 485 -13.33 -3.40 -5.95
N ASN A 486 -13.50 -2.51 -6.92
CA ASN A 486 -12.45 -1.65 -7.46
C ASN A 486 -12.79 -0.19 -7.18
N GLY A 487 -11.78 0.68 -7.12
CA GLY A 487 -11.97 2.09 -6.83
C GLY A 487 -10.66 2.83 -6.68
N SER A 488 -10.73 4.05 -6.18
CA SER A 488 -9.55 4.87 -5.94
C SER A 488 -9.59 5.63 -4.61
N PHE A 489 -8.39 5.96 -4.12
CA PHE A 489 -8.17 6.76 -2.93
C PHE A 489 -7.17 7.89 -3.22
N ILE A 490 -7.23 8.95 -2.43
CA ILE A 490 -6.29 10.07 -2.48
C ILE A 490 -5.57 10.15 -1.14
N ASN A 491 -4.29 9.77 -1.16
CA ASN A 491 -3.47 9.67 0.04
C ASN A 491 -3.03 11.04 0.58
N GLN A 492 -2.25 11.03 1.67
CA GLN A 492 -1.76 12.22 2.36
C GLN A 492 -0.97 13.21 1.50
N GLN A 493 -0.36 12.74 0.42
CA GLN A 493 0.41 13.55 -0.55
C GLN A 493 -0.47 14.09 -1.69
N PHE A 494 -1.81 13.97 -1.61
CA PHE A 494 -2.72 14.25 -2.72
C PHE A 494 -2.42 13.38 -3.96
N ARG A 495 -1.96 12.14 -3.76
CA ARG A 495 -1.75 11.20 -4.85
C ARG A 495 -2.98 10.32 -5.01
N LEU A 496 -3.56 10.36 -6.20
CA LEU A 496 -4.66 9.50 -6.62
C LEU A 496 -4.13 8.11 -6.96
N GLN A 497 -4.61 7.09 -6.26
CA GLN A 497 -4.18 5.70 -6.42
C GLN A 497 -5.40 4.80 -6.63
N ARG A 498 -5.34 3.93 -7.64
CA ARG A 498 -6.40 2.95 -7.91
C ARG A 498 -6.07 1.58 -7.34
N PHE A 499 -7.11 0.82 -7.00
CA PHE A 499 -7.02 -0.58 -6.59
C PHE A 499 -8.01 -1.44 -7.36
N GLU A 500 -7.71 -2.73 -7.48
CA GLU A 500 -8.51 -3.68 -8.25
C GLU A 500 -9.21 -4.70 -7.33
N GLN A 501 -10.32 -5.25 -7.82
CA GLN A 501 -11.05 -6.31 -7.13
C GLN A 501 -10.21 -7.60 -7.08
N ALA A 502 -9.85 -8.02 -5.87
CA ALA A 502 -9.00 -9.20 -5.64
C ALA A 502 -9.79 -10.51 -5.59
N ILE A 503 -11.02 -10.45 -5.08
CA ILE A 503 -11.94 -11.59 -4.95
C ILE A 503 -13.38 -11.16 -5.31
N PRO A 504 -14.26 -12.10 -5.69
CA PRO A 504 -15.68 -11.81 -5.85
C PRO A 504 -16.31 -11.34 -4.54
N GLY A 505 -17.32 -10.48 -4.61
CA GLY A 505 -18.13 -10.10 -3.45
C GLY A 505 -18.94 -11.29 -2.91
N LEU A 506 -19.17 -11.31 -1.59
CA LEU A 506 -20.02 -12.32 -0.95
C LEU A 506 -21.46 -12.28 -1.49
N ALA A 507 -22.10 -13.44 -1.52
CA ALA A 507 -23.52 -13.53 -1.87
C ALA A 507 -24.36 -12.62 -0.96
N GLY A 508 -25.31 -11.90 -1.56
CA GLY A 508 -26.17 -10.94 -0.87
C GLY A 508 -25.53 -9.57 -0.59
N THR A 509 -24.25 -9.37 -0.95
CA THR A 509 -23.63 -8.04 -0.99
C THR A 509 -23.78 -7.41 -2.37
N THR A 510 -23.93 -6.09 -2.41
CA THR A 510 -24.00 -5.30 -3.64
C THR A 510 -22.83 -4.33 -3.71
N ASP A 511 -22.36 -4.03 -4.92
CA ASP A 511 -21.34 -3.01 -5.11
C ASP A 511 -21.83 -1.64 -4.65
N ASP A 512 -21.01 -0.92 -3.88
CA ASP A 512 -21.34 0.40 -3.33
C ASP A 512 -21.73 1.39 -4.44
N LEU A 513 -21.07 1.35 -5.61
CA LEU A 513 -21.37 2.24 -6.72
C LEU A 513 -22.75 1.96 -7.30
N VAL A 514 -23.18 0.69 -7.33
CA VAL A 514 -24.53 0.30 -7.75
C VAL A 514 -25.55 0.78 -6.72
N LEU A 515 -25.31 0.57 -5.43
CA LEU A 515 -26.23 1.02 -4.37
C LEU A 515 -26.43 2.54 -4.42
N LEU A 516 -25.35 3.32 -4.46
CA LEU A 516 -25.40 4.77 -4.49
C LEU A 516 -25.99 5.31 -5.80
N ALA A 517 -25.66 4.71 -6.95
CA ALA A 517 -26.23 5.12 -8.23
C ALA A 517 -27.74 4.86 -8.30
N ARG A 518 -28.23 3.73 -7.76
CA ARG A 518 -29.67 3.43 -7.73
C ARG A 518 -30.44 4.34 -6.77
N LEU A 519 -29.87 4.67 -5.62
CA LEU A 519 -30.44 5.67 -4.71
C LEU A 519 -30.47 7.06 -5.36
N LEU A 520 -29.41 7.45 -6.07
CA LEU A 520 -29.34 8.70 -6.82
C LEU A 520 -30.40 8.75 -7.93
N ALA A 521 -30.50 7.70 -8.75
CA ALA A 521 -31.52 7.59 -9.79
C ALA A 521 -32.93 7.73 -9.20
N ALA A 522 -33.18 7.03 -8.08
CA ALA A 522 -34.46 7.10 -7.41
C ALA A 522 -34.76 8.51 -6.86
N ALA A 523 -33.78 9.18 -6.24
CA ALA A 523 -33.90 10.55 -5.75
C ALA A 523 -34.22 11.55 -6.87
N GLU A 524 -33.63 11.38 -8.05
CA GLU A 524 -33.86 12.21 -9.23
C GLU A 524 -35.11 11.82 -10.04
N ASN A 525 -35.88 10.82 -9.60
CA ASN A 525 -37.01 10.24 -10.35
C ASN A 525 -36.61 9.73 -11.75
N ARG A 526 -35.40 9.19 -11.89
CA ARG A 526 -34.90 8.56 -13.12
C ARG A 526 -34.94 7.03 -12.99
N PRO A 527 -35.13 6.30 -14.10
CA PRO A 527 -35.18 4.83 -14.07
C PRO A 527 -33.83 4.20 -13.71
N ASP A 528 -32.73 4.83 -14.13
CA ASP A 528 -31.37 4.34 -13.86
C ASP A 528 -30.35 5.48 -13.88
N THR A 529 -29.17 5.21 -13.33
CA THR A 529 -27.97 6.05 -13.41
C THR A 529 -26.75 5.15 -13.59
N GLU A 530 -25.84 5.54 -14.48
CA GLU A 530 -24.62 4.78 -14.72
C GLU A 530 -23.83 4.55 -13.42
N SER A 531 -23.64 3.28 -13.06
CA SER A 531 -22.89 2.83 -11.88
C SER A 531 -21.49 2.30 -12.20
N GLY A 532 -21.16 2.16 -13.48
CA GLY A 532 -19.85 1.69 -13.93
C GLY A 532 -18.75 2.70 -13.62
N ILE A 533 -17.62 2.24 -13.10
CA ILE A 533 -16.53 3.11 -12.64
C ILE A 533 -16.04 4.11 -13.70
N ASN A 534 -15.92 3.68 -14.96
CA ASN A 534 -15.49 4.57 -16.05
C ASN A 534 -16.53 5.66 -16.36
N ALA A 535 -17.83 5.35 -16.24
CA ALA A 535 -18.89 6.33 -16.42
C ALA A 535 -18.89 7.37 -15.29
N ILE A 536 -18.69 6.91 -14.05
CA ILE A 536 -18.55 7.80 -12.89
C ILE A 536 -17.35 8.73 -13.07
N TRP A 537 -16.20 8.21 -13.51
CA TRP A 537 -15.01 9.03 -13.76
C TRP A 537 -15.21 10.08 -14.86
N ARG A 538 -15.92 9.76 -15.94
CA ARG A 538 -16.28 10.76 -16.97
C ARG A 538 -17.08 11.92 -16.37
N ARG A 539 -18.04 11.62 -15.49
CA ARG A 539 -18.84 12.66 -14.81
C ARG A 539 -18.02 13.43 -13.77
N LEU A 540 -17.22 12.74 -12.97
CA LEU A 540 -16.32 13.34 -11.98
C LEU A 540 -15.35 14.32 -12.63
N ALA A 541 -14.71 13.93 -13.73
CA ALA A 541 -13.77 14.76 -14.49
C ALA A 541 -14.45 16.00 -15.11
N ALA A 542 -15.73 15.90 -15.47
CA ALA A 542 -16.51 17.02 -15.99
C ALA A 542 -16.94 18.00 -14.87
N ASP A 543 -17.26 17.48 -13.68
CA ASP A 543 -17.79 18.27 -12.57
C ASP A 543 -16.71 18.97 -11.72
N ALA A 544 -15.51 18.38 -11.64
CA ALA A 544 -14.47 18.82 -10.73
C ALA A 544 -13.14 19.06 -11.50
N PRO A 545 -12.69 20.32 -11.63
CA PRO A 545 -11.51 20.68 -12.43
C PRO A 545 -10.22 19.95 -12.06
N VAL A 546 -10.06 19.55 -10.79
CA VAL A 546 -8.88 18.78 -10.32
C VAL A 546 -8.78 17.39 -10.96
N PHE A 547 -9.89 16.86 -11.43
CA PHE A 547 -9.97 15.55 -12.09
C PHE A 547 -10.09 15.66 -13.63
N ALA A 548 -10.02 16.88 -14.19
CA ALA A 548 -10.20 17.09 -15.62
C ALA A 548 -9.17 16.29 -16.44
N GLY A 549 -9.67 15.54 -17.43
CA GLY A 549 -8.84 14.71 -18.31
C GLY A 549 -8.32 13.41 -17.68
N ILE A 550 -8.69 13.09 -16.44
CA ILE A 550 -8.32 11.83 -15.78
C ILE A 550 -9.40 10.78 -16.05
N GLU A 551 -8.97 9.59 -16.46
CA GLU A 551 -9.82 8.41 -16.57
C GLU A 551 -9.34 7.33 -15.60
N TYR A 552 -10.24 6.52 -15.06
CA TYR A 552 -9.87 5.46 -14.13
C TYR A 552 -8.79 4.52 -14.70
N ALA A 553 -8.93 4.15 -15.98
CA ALA A 553 -8.02 3.26 -16.68
C ALA A 553 -6.62 3.87 -16.89
N THR A 554 -6.49 5.20 -16.90
CA THR A 554 -5.21 5.89 -17.13
C THR A 554 -4.46 6.23 -15.85
N ILE A 555 -5.07 6.00 -14.67
CA ILE A 555 -4.37 6.13 -13.38
C ILE A 555 -3.26 5.06 -13.32
N SER A 556 -2.01 5.54 -13.25
CA SER A 556 -0.83 4.68 -13.25
C SER A 556 -0.79 3.76 -12.02
N ALA A 557 -0.05 2.66 -12.10
CA ALA A 557 0.14 1.76 -10.96
C ALA A 557 0.84 2.44 -9.76
N GLY A 558 1.62 3.51 -10.00
CA GLY A 558 2.25 4.34 -8.96
C GLY A 558 1.36 5.48 -8.47
N GLY A 559 0.14 5.60 -8.99
CA GLY A 559 -0.76 6.72 -8.75
C GLY A 559 -0.41 7.96 -9.57
N LEU A 560 -1.20 9.02 -9.40
CA LEU A 560 -1.04 10.31 -10.06
C LEU A 560 -1.04 11.43 -8.99
N PRO A 561 0.00 12.28 -8.90
CA PRO A 561 -0.03 13.43 -8.01
C PRO A 561 -1.06 14.45 -8.51
N LEU A 562 -1.93 14.92 -7.60
CA LEU A 562 -2.91 15.96 -7.88
C LEU A 562 -2.44 17.31 -7.33
N VAL A 563 -2.92 18.40 -7.93
CA VAL A 563 -2.65 19.76 -7.43
C VAL A 563 -3.69 20.10 -6.36
N PRO A 564 -3.30 20.25 -5.08
CA PRO A 564 -4.25 20.47 -3.97
C PRO A 564 -4.90 21.87 -3.95
N GLY A 565 -4.34 22.85 -4.67
CA GLY A 565 -4.83 24.23 -4.66
C GLY A 565 -4.84 24.83 -3.25
N THR A 566 -5.97 25.39 -2.83
CA THR A 566 -6.14 25.98 -1.49
C THR A 566 -6.16 24.95 -0.36
N LEU A 567 -6.47 23.68 -0.65
CA LEU A 567 -6.53 22.61 0.36
C LEU A 567 -5.17 22.31 0.97
N ALA A 568 -4.06 22.65 0.30
CA ALA A 568 -2.70 22.52 0.85
C ALA A 568 -2.46 23.36 2.11
N ARG A 569 -3.34 24.35 2.38
CA ARG A 569 -3.26 25.23 3.56
C ARG A 569 -4.01 24.69 4.77
N LEU A 570 -4.78 23.60 4.61
CA LEU A 570 -5.47 22.98 5.72
C LEU A 570 -4.46 22.30 6.65
N ALA A 571 -4.69 22.44 7.96
CA ALA A 571 -3.89 21.78 8.98
C ALA A 571 -4.38 20.33 9.13
N PHE A 572 -3.93 19.45 8.23
CA PHE A 572 -4.22 18.03 8.33
C PHE A 572 -3.57 17.42 9.60
N PRO A 573 -4.15 16.34 10.16
CA PRO A 573 -3.69 15.77 11.43
C PRO A 573 -2.38 14.97 11.33
N GLU A 574 -1.91 14.65 10.11
CA GLU A 574 -0.69 13.85 9.96
C GLU A 574 0.58 14.63 10.31
N GLY A 575 1.52 13.97 10.99
CA GLY A 575 2.89 14.44 11.16
C GLY A 575 3.79 14.06 9.97
N GLU A 576 5.09 14.37 10.09
CA GLU A 576 6.08 13.88 9.13
C GLU A 576 6.07 12.33 9.09
N SER A 577 6.17 11.78 7.89
CA SER A 577 6.20 10.33 7.66
C SER A 577 7.02 10.00 6.41
N LEU A 578 7.06 8.73 5.99
CA LEU A 578 7.85 8.33 4.82
C LEU A 578 7.38 9.10 3.58
N HIS A 579 8.30 9.84 2.97
CA HIS A 579 8.07 10.69 1.80
C HIS A 579 7.00 11.79 1.96
N TYR A 580 6.59 12.10 3.19
CA TYR A 580 5.65 13.19 3.48
C TYR A 580 6.22 14.14 4.52
N LYS A 581 6.30 15.43 4.15
CA LYS A 581 6.71 16.53 5.03
C LYS A 581 5.53 17.46 5.24
N THR A 582 5.27 17.82 6.48
CA THR A 582 4.19 18.76 6.81
C THR A 582 4.59 20.16 6.37
N THR A 583 3.68 20.88 5.70
CA THR A 583 3.85 22.29 5.35
C THR A 583 3.59 23.24 6.52
N ALA A 584 3.07 22.72 7.64
CA ALA A 584 2.83 23.49 8.85
C ALA A 584 4.15 23.78 9.56
N THR A 585 4.57 25.05 9.52
CA THR A 585 5.47 25.61 10.53
C THR A 585 4.89 25.27 11.90
N THR A 586 5.65 24.56 12.70
CA THR A 586 5.36 24.30 14.11
C THR A 586 5.07 25.63 14.80
N ALA A 587 3.79 25.94 15.03
CA ALA A 587 3.43 26.76 16.16
C ALA A 587 3.66 25.87 17.40
N ALA A 588 4.88 25.94 17.94
CA ALA A 588 5.18 25.41 19.27
C ALA A 588 4.25 26.08 20.30
N PRO A 589 3.90 25.39 21.39
CA PRO A 589 2.90 25.83 22.37
C PRO A 589 3.21 27.19 23.02
#